data_AF-A0A642HJ60-F1
#
_entry.id   AF-A0A642HJ60-F1
#
_cell.length_a   1.000
_cell.length_b   1.000
_cell.length_c   1.000
_cell.angle_alpha   90.00
_cell.angle_beta   90.00
_cell.angle_gamma   90.00
#
_symmetry.space_group_name_H-M   'P 1'
#
loop_
_entity.id
_entity.type
_entity.pdbx_description
1 polymer ?
#
loop_
_entity_poly.entity_id
_entity_poly.type
_entity_poly.pdbx_seq_one_letter_code
_entity_poly.pdbx_strand_id
1 'polypeptide(L)'
;VLLGVIFLLYFTNKGSGVFFFQERPGKNGKIFKVIKFKTMTDELDQQGNLLPDEKRLTKVGKFIRSVSVDELPQLINVLMGDMSLIGPRPLLPQYLPLYNKQQARRHYVRPGITGWAQVNGRNGISWTKKFELDVWYVDHCSFLLDLKIVLLTIKKVFIREGISSNNSITMEPFTGNN
;
A
#
# COMPACT_ATOMS: atom_id res chain seq x y z
N VAL A 1 18.82 -6.92 -8.91
CA VAL A 1 17.98 -5.81 -8.39
C VAL A 1 17.62 -6.01 -6.92
N LEU A 2 16.90 -7.08 -6.54
CA LEU A 2 16.44 -7.29 -5.16
C LEU A 2 17.58 -7.33 -4.12
N LEU A 3 18.67 -8.07 -4.40
CA LEU A 3 19.85 -8.13 -3.53
C LEU A 3 20.53 -6.76 -3.34
N GLY A 4 20.55 -5.93 -4.39
CA GLY A 4 21.10 -4.57 -4.30
C GLY A 4 20.25 -3.66 -3.43
N VAL A 5 18.92 -3.77 -3.51
CA VAL A 5 17.98 -3.04 -2.63
C VAL A 5 18.14 -3.49 -1.18
N ILE A 6 18.24 -4.80 -0.95
CA ILE A 6 18.47 -5.39 0.38
C ILE A 6 19.78 -4.87 0.98
N PHE A 7 20.87 -4.94 0.22
CA PHE A 7 22.19 -4.45 0.63
C PHE A 7 22.13 -2.97 0.99
N LEU A 8 21.57 -2.14 0.10
CA LEU A 8 21.48 -0.70 0.33
C LEU A 8 20.66 -0.36 1.58
N LEU A 9 19.50 -1.01 1.75
CA LEU A 9 18.64 -0.81 2.91
C LEU A 9 19.28 -1.27 4.22
N TYR A 10 20.05 -2.36 4.20
CA TYR A 10 20.76 -2.84 5.37
C TYR A 10 21.69 -1.76 5.96
N PHE A 11 22.48 -1.10 5.09
CA PHE A 11 23.35 0.00 5.52
C PHE A 11 22.58 1.25 5.89
N THR A 12 21.58 1.67 5.09
CA THR A 12 20.85 2.91 5.39
C THR A 12 19.97 2.81 6.62
N ASN A 13 19.50 1.62 6.97
CA ASN A 13 18.69 1.38 8.16
C ASN A 13 19.53 1.03 9.39
N LYS A 14 20.86 1.18 9.33
CA LYS A 14 21.79 0.95 10.45
C LYS A 14 21.62 -0.44 11.09
N GLY A 15 21.39 -1.47 10.28
CA GLY A 15 21.23 -2.85 10.78
C GLY A 15 19.88 -3.17 11.43
N SER A 16 18.92 -2.25 11.49
CA SER A 16 17.57 -2.48 12.07
C SER A 16 16.65 -3.40 11.25
N GLY A 17 17.22 -4.14 10.30
CA GLY A 17 16.50 -5.03 9.39
C GLY A 17 16.08 -4.37 8.08
N VAL A 18 15.73 -5.25 7.13
CA VAL A 18 15.41 -4.89 5.74
C VAL A 18 13.91 -5.01 5.46
N PHE A 19 13.19 -5.81 6.23
CA PHE A 19 11.75 -6.03 6.06
C PHE A 19 10.94 -5.34 7.15
N PHE A 20 9.77 -4.89 6.77
CA PHE A 20 8.75 -4.33 7.64
C PHE A 20 7.45 -5.13 7.44
N PHE A 21 6.83 -5.51 8.55
CA PHE A 21 5.58 -6.28 8.55
C PHE A 21 4.48 -5.43 9.15
N GLN A 22 3.32 -5.40 8.48
CA GLN A 22 2.17 -4.65 8.98
C GLN A 22 0.89 -5.46 8.88
N GLU A 23 0.07 -5.40 9.92
CA GLU A 23 -1.22 -6.08 9.90
C GLU A 23 -2.19 -5.40 8.94
N ARG A 24 -2.90 -6.21 8.16
CA ARG A 24 -3.85 -5.78 7.16
C ARG A 24 -5.03 -6.74 7.08
N PRO A 25 -6.26 -6.25 6.86
CA PRO A 25 -7.39 -7.11 6.54
C PRO A 25 -7.31 -7.60 5.09
N GLY A 26 -7.43 -8.90 4.92
CA GLY A 26 -7.51 -9.60 3.64
C GLY A 26 -8.95 -9.94 3.24
N LYS A 27 -9.10 -11.06 2.52
CA LYS A 27 -10.41 -11.59 2.15
C LYS A 27 -11.23 -11.93 3.39
N ASN A 28 -12.50 -11.55 3.39
CA ASN A 28 -13.46 -11.66 4.49
C ASN A 28 -12.99 -10.99 5.79
N GLY A 29 -12.12 -9.98 5.70
CA GLY A 29 -11.58 -9.27 6.85
C GLY A 29 -10.52 -10.04 7.64
N LYS A 30 -10.10 -11.24 7.19
CA LYS A 30 -9.07 -12.03 7.86
C LYS A 30 -7.75 -11.26 7.91
N ILE A 31 -7.18 -11.08 9.10
CA ILE A 31 -5.91 -10.36 9.27
C ILE A 31 -4.74 -11.20 8.72
N PHE A 32 -3.86 -10.55 7.96
CA PHE A 32 -2.57 -11.08 7.52
C PHE A 32 -1.48 -10.02 7.69
N LYS A 33 -0.21 -10.43 7.61
CA LYS A 33 0.93 -9.51 7.67
C LYS A 33 1.41 -9.20 6.26
N VAL A 34 1.22 -7.97 5.81
CA VAL A 34 1.82 -7.50 4.56
C VAL A 34 3.34 -7.34 4.75
N ILE A 35 4.10 -7.79 3.76
CA ILE A 35 5.55 -7.74 3.77
C ILE A 35 5.99 -6.57 2.89
N LYS A 36 6.82 -5.67 3.42
CA LYS A 36 7.42 -4.56 2.67
C LYS A 36 8.89 -4.46 2.96
N PHE A 37 9.62 -3.76 2.08
CA PHE A 37 10.92 -3.27 2.48
C PHE A 37 10.78 -2.15 3.51
N LYS A 38 11.62 -2.21 4.53
CA LYS A 38 11.75 -1.16 5.54
C LYS A 38 12.55 -0.02 4.93
N THR A 39 11.91 1.13 4.74
CA THR A 39 12.54 2.32 4.11
C THR A 39 12.84 3.44 5.11
N MET A 40 12.64 3.19 6.40
CA MET A 40 12.78 4.17 7.47
C MET A 40 13.65 3.58 8.58
N THR A 41 14.46 4.43 9.21
CA THR A 41 15.31 4.05 10.36
C THR A 41 14.45 3.82 11.61
N ASP A 42 15.04 3.23 12.66
CA ASP A 42 14.44 3.10 14.00
C ASP A 42 15.02 4.12 14.98
N GLU A 43 15.47 5.27 14.48
CA GLU A 43 16.07 6.29 15.34
C GLU A 43 15.03 6.84 16.33
N LEU A 44 15.47 6.95 17.58
CA LEU A 44 14.68 7.41 18.72
C LEU A 44 15.10 8.82 19.13
N ASP A 45 14.19 9.56 19.76
CA ASP A 45 14.49 10.78 20.49
C ASP A 45 15.15 10.48 21.84
N GLN A 46 15.48 11.53 22.60
CA GLN A 46 16.10 11.42 23.92
C GLN A 46 15.18 10.75 24.96
N GLN A 47 13.88 10.72 24.69
CA GLN A 47 12.84 10.13 25.54
C GLN A 47 12.56 8.67 25.17
N GLY A 48 13.24 8.14 24.14
CA GLY A 48 13.07 6.77 23.66
C GLY A 48 11.89 6.57 22.70
N ASN A 49 11.24 7.64 22.22
CA ASN A 49 10.18 7.54 21.23
C ASN A 49 10.77 7.56 19.81
N LEU A 50 10.11 6.90 18.86
CA LEU A 50 10.50 6.98 17.46
C LEU A 50 10.47 8.43 16.97
N LEU A 51 11.53 8.84 16.29
CA LEU A 51 11.58 10.16 15.65
C LEU A 51 10.42 10.32 14.63
N PRO A 52 10.04 11.57 14.29
CA PRO A 52 9.09 11.82 13.22
C PRO A 52 9.51 11.19 11.89
N ASP A 53 8.53 10.80 11.08
CA ASP A 53 8.73 10.14 9.79
C ASP A 53 9.72 10.87 8.88
N GLU A 54 9.67 12.20 8.87
CA GLU A 54 10.54 13.08 8.09
C GLU A 54 12.02 12.93 8.44
N LYS A 55 12.33 12.65 9.71
CA LYS A 55 13.70 12.43 10.19
C LYS A 55 14.18 11.00 9.95
N ARG A 56 13.25 10.04 9.87
CA ARG A 56 13.55 8.61 9.69
C ARG A 56 13.59 8.16 8.24
N LEU A 57 12.97 8.91 7.33
CA LEU A 57 12.93 8.59 5.91
C LEU A 57 14.23 9.01 5.20
N THR A 58 15.09 8.03 4.91
CA THR A 58 16.37 8.27 4.22
C THR A 58 16.18 8.65 2.75
N LYS A 59 17.19 9.26 2.12
CA LYS A 59 17.19 9.55 0.67
C LYS A 59 16.96 8.28 -0.17
N VAL A 60 17.60 7.18 0.23
CA VAL A 60 17.41 5.85 -0.35
C VAL A 60 15.97 5.38 -0.17
N GLY A 61 15.44 5.47 1.06
CA GLY A 61 14.06 5.08 1.35
C GLY A 61 13.04 5.87 0.53
N LYS A 62 13.26 7.19 0.38
CA LYS A 62 12.44 8.06 -0.46
C LYS A 62 12.48 7.65 -1.93
N PHE A 63 13.66 7.30 -2.45
CA PHE A 63 13.81 6.80 -3.81
C PHE A 63 13.11 5.45 -4.01
N ILE A 64 13.32 4.48 -3.11
CA ILE A 64 12.67 3.16 -3.18
C ILE A 64 11.14 3.30 -3.20
N ARG A 65 10.58 4.18 -2.35
CA ARG A 65 9.15 4.50 -2.33
C ARG A 65 8.67 5.18 -3.63
N SER A 66 9.47 6.06 -4.21
CA SER A 66 9.06 6.80 -5.42
C SER A 66 8.92 5.90 -6.64
N VAL A 67 9.70 4.80 -6.70
CA VAL A 67 9.58 3.76 -7.72
C VAL A 67 8.75 2.55 -7.26
N SER A 68 8.09 2.63 -6.10
CA SER A 68 7.23 1.57 -5.50
C SER A 68 7.94 0.21 -5.31
N VAL A 69 9.27 0.22 -5.22
CA VAL A 69 10.08 -0.98 -5.02
C VAL A 69 9.89 -1.53 -3.60
N ASP A 70 9.48 -0.69 -2.65
CA ASP A 70 9.18 -1.09 -1.27
C ASP A 70 8.04 -2.12 -1.16
N GLU A 71 7.18 -2.19 -2.18
CA GLU A 71 6.04 -3.10 -2.23
C GLU A 71 6.36 -4.44 -2.90
N LEU A 72 7.54 -4.63 -3.51
CA LEU A 72 7.92 -5.90 -4.15
C LEU A 72 7.84 -7.13 -3.23
N PRO A 73 8.20 -7.07 -1.92
CA PRO A 73 8.05 -8.22 -1.04
C PRO A 73 6.61 -8.72 -0.88
N GLN A 74 5.60 -7.91 -1.23
CA GLN A 74 4.19 -8.32 -1.22
C GLN A 74 3.89 -9.42 -2.24
N LEU A 75 4.76 -9.64 -3.25
CA LEU A 75 4.63 -10.79 -4.14
C LEU A 75 4.70 -12.12 -3.37
N ILE A 76 5.38 -12.16 -2.23
CA ILE A 76 5.37 -13.33 -1.33
C ILE A 76 3.96 -13.52 -0.75
N ASN A 77 3.27 -12.45 -0.35
CA ASN A 77 1.87 -12.52 0.11
C ASN A 77 0.92 -13.00 -1.00
N VAL A 78 1.21 -12.67 -2.27
CA VAL A 78 0.45 -13.18 -3.41
C VAL A 78 0.66 -14.69 -3.56
N LEU A 79 1.90 -15.16 -3.48
CA LEU A 79 2.23 -16.59 -3.55
C LEU A 79 1.64 -17.39 -2.38
N MET A 80 1.61 -16.83 -1.17
CA MET A 80 0.98 -17.44 0.01
C MET A 80 -0.55 -17.44 -0.06
N GLY A 81 -1.15 -16.69 -0.99
CA GLY A 81 -2.60 -16.61 -1.16
C GLY A 81 -3.30 -15.63 -0.22
N ASP A 82 -2.56 -14.79 0.52
CA ASP A 82 -3.11 -13.68 1.32
C ASP A 82 -3.56 -12.51 0.44
N MET A 83 -2.84 -12.29 -0.67
CA MET A 83 -3.05 -11.21 -1.63
C MET A 83 -3.27 -11.73 -3.05
N SER A 84 -3.69 -10.84 -3.93
CA SER A 84 -3.69 -10.97 -5.39
C SER A 84 -2.78 -9.89 -5.99
N LEU A 85 -2.42 -10.03 -7.28
CA LEU A 85 -1.80 -8.93 -8.00
C LEU A 85 -2.78 -7.75 -8.12
N ILE A 86 -4.03 -8.05 -8.48
CA ILE A 86 -5.11 -7.08 -8.70
C ILE A 86 -6.20 -7.24 -7.66
N GLY A 87 -6.58 -6.12 -7.03
CA GLY A 87 -7.63 -6.06 -6.02
C GLY A 87 -7.62 -4.75 -5.22
N PRO A 88 -8.62 -4.57 -4.32
CA PRO A 88 -8.66 -3.42 -3.41
C PRO A 88 -7.39 -3.32 -2.57
N ARG A 89 -6.88 -2.11 -2.35
CA ARG A 89 -5.66 -1.93 -1.55
C ARG A 89 -5.92 -2.35 -0.09
N PRO A 90 -5.05 -3.14 0.55
CA PRO A 90 -5.23 -3.49 1.95
C PRO A 90 -5.00 -2.25 2.84
N LEU A 91 -6.03 -1.85 3.58
CA LEU A 91 -6.01 -0.68 4.47
C LEU A 91 -5.78 -1.07 5.94
N LEU A 92 -5.70 -0.10 6.84
CA LEU A 92 -5.44 -0.35 8.26
C LEU A 92 -6.58 -1.16 8.91
N PRO A 93 -6.27 -2.11 9.82
CA PRO A 93 -7.28 -2.87 10.55
C PRO A 93 -8.29 -2.00 11.31
N GLN A 94 -7.87 -0.83 11.80
CA GLN A 94 -8.72 0.12 12.52
C GLN A 94 -9.93 0.63 11.70
N TYR A 95 -9.92 0.46 10.38
CA TYR A 95 -11.05 0.86 9.52
C TYR A 95 -12.13 -0.21 9.41
N LEU A 96 -11.85 -1.47 9.78
CA LEU A 96 -12.84 -2.54 9.75
C LEU A 96 -14.16 -2.20 10.44
N PRO A 97 -14.18 -1.66 11.68
CA PRO A 97 -15.44 -1.29 12.34
C PRO A 97 -16.11 -0.05 11.75
N LEU A 98 -15.43 0.71 10.89
CA LEU A 98 -15.94 1.97 10.33
C LEU A 98 -16.69 1.78 9.01
N TYR A 99 -16.56 0.61 8.37
CA TYR A 99 -17.23 0.35 7.10
C TYR A 99 -18.73 0.13 7.28
N ASN A 100 -19.51 0.77 6.42
CA ASN A 100 -20.89 0.32 6.22
C ASN A 100 -20.93 -1.01 5.43
N LYS A 101 -22.13 -1.61 5.34
CA LYS A 101 -22.34 -2.91 4.66
C LYS A 101 -21.82 -2.92 3.22
N GLN A 102 -21.98 -1.81 2.48
CA GLN A 102 -21.54 -1.71 1.09
C GLN A 102 -20.01 -1.61 1.00
N GLN A 103 -19.39 -0.74 1.79
CA GLN A 103 -17.94 -0.55 1.80
C GLN A 103 -17.21 -1.83 2.24
N ALA A 104 -17.77 -2.58 3.19
CA ALA A 104 -17.20 -3.83 3.68
C ALA A 104 -17.06 -4.91 2.57
N ARG A 105 -17.87 -4.83 1.50
CA ARG A 105 -17.81 -5.74 0.34
C ARG A 105 -16.46 -5.72 -0.36
N ARG A 106 -15.66 -4.66 -0.20
CA ARG A 106 -14.26 -4.62 -0.70
C ARG A 106 -13.41 -5.79 -0.22
N HIS A 107 -13.79 -6.42 0.90
CA HIS A 107 -13.12 -7.59 1.44
C HIS A 107 -13.62 -8.93 0.84
N TYR A 108 -14.56 -8.96 -0.10
CA TYR A 108 -15.04 -10.22 -0.71
C TYR A 108 -14.03 -10.86 -1.66
N VAL A 109 -13.05 -10.09 -2.14
CA VAL A 109 -11.92 -10.56 -2.95
C VAL A 109 -10.62 -10.39 -2.17
N ARG A 110 -9.55 -11.07 -2.63
CA ARG A 110 -8.22 -10.84 -2.04
C ARG A 110 -7.77 -9.40 -2.32
N PRO A 111 -7.12 -8.72 -1.37
CA PRO A 111 -6.55 -7.42 -1.62
C PRO A 111 -5.43 -7.50 -2.67
N GLY A 112 -5.24 -6.40 -3.41
CA GLY A 112 -4.28 -6.31 -4.51
C GLY A 112 -3.04 -5.48 -4.18
N ILE A 113 -1.94 -5.78 -4.87
CA ILE A 113 -0.79 -4.86 -4.96
C ILE A 113 -1.23 -3.57 -5.66
N THR A 114 -1.91 -3.71 -6.81
CA THR A 114 -2.61 -2.64 -7.53
C THR A 114 -4.09 -2.98 -7.69
N GLY A 115 -4.89 -2.06 -8.22
CA GLY A 115 -6.33 -2.21 -8.31
C GLY A 115 -7.02 -1.06 -9.01
N TRP A 116 -8.33 -1.18 -9.18
CA TRP A 116 -9.14 -0.23 -9.93
C TRP A 116 -9.09 1.19 -9.32
N ALA A 117 -9.20 1.31 -7.99
CA ALA A 117 -9.09 2.60 -7.31
C ALA A 117 -7.68 3.21 -7.45
N GLN A 118 -6.63 2.38 -7.42
CA GLN A 118 -5.24 2.80 -7.57
C GLN A 118 -5.00 3.42 -8.96
N VAL A 119 -5.53 2.80 -10.02
CA VAL A 119 -5.36 3.32 -11.39
C VAL A 119 -6.30 4.48 -11.73
N ASN A 120 -7.40 4.70 -11.01
CA ASN A 120 -8.34 5.80 -11.29
C ASN A 120 -8.19 7.04 -10.39
N GLY A 121 -7.27 7.05 -9.43
CA GLY A 121 -7.07 8.24 -8.59
C GLY A 121 -6.01 8.14 -7.50
N ARG A 122 -5.68 6.93 -7.04
CA ARG A 122 -4.69 6.67 -5.98
C ARG A 122 -4.98 7.48 -4.70
N ASN A 123 -4.23 8.55 -4.45
CA ASN A 123 -4.38 9.44 -3.30
C ASN A 123 -5.11 10.74 -3.64
N GLY A 124 -5.40 11.01 -4.92
CA GLY A 124 -6.09 12.21 -5.37
C GLY A 124 -7.62 12.09 -5.38
N ILE A 125 -8.18 11.05 -4.77
CA ILE A 125 -9.63 10.80 -4.69
C ILE A 125 -10.04 10.62 -3.22
N SER A 126 -11.27 11.02 -2.90
CA SER A 126 -11.84 10.86 -1.56
C SER A 126 -11.98 9.39 -1.15
N TRP A 127 -12.13 9.14 0.15
CA TRP A 127 -12.39 7.80 0.69
C TRP A 127 -13.67 7.21 0.11
N THR A 128 -14.75 7.99 0.05
CA THR A 128 -16.01 7.56 -0.58
C THR A 128 -15.77 7.06 -1.99
N LYS A 129 -15.06 7.85 -2.82
CA LYS A 129 -14.81 7.46 -4.22
C LYS A 129 -13.91 6.23 -4.33
N LYS A 130 -12.93 6.11 -3.43
CA LYS A 130 -12.07 4.93 -3.36
C LYS A 130 -12.87 3.67 -3.06
N PHE A 131 -13.78 3.71 -2.09
CA PHE A 131 -14.60 2.57 -1.74
C PHE A 131 -15.62 2.22 -2.82
N GLU A 132 -16.21 3.21 -3.51
CA GLU A 132 -17.04 2.96 -4.68
C GLU A 132 -16.27 2.17 -5.76
N LEU A 133 -15.04 2.58 -6.06
CA LEU A 133 -14.21 1.91 -7.06
C LEU A 133 -13.76 0.51 -6.61
N ASP A 134 -13.44 0.34 -5.33
CA ASP A 134 -13.11 -0.96 -4.76
C ASP A 134 -14.29 -1.94 -4.85
N VAL A 135 -15.50 -1.49 -4.50
CA VAL A 135 -16.71 -2.32 -4.56
C VAL A 135 -17.13 -2.57 -6.00
N TRP A 136 -17.00 -1.57 -6.89
CA TRP A 136 -17.23 -1.76 -8.32
C TRP A 136 -16.33 -2.85 -8.89
N TYR A 137 -15.04 -2.87 -8.50
CA TYR A 137 -14.13 -3.92 -8.91
C TYR A 137 -14.57 -5.31 -8.42
N VAL A 138 -15.05 -5.42 -7.17
CA VAL A 138 -15.59 -6.69 -6.66
C VAL A 138 -16.72 -7.20 -7.55
N ASP A 139 -17.60 -6.31 -8.00
CA ASP A 139 -18.77 -6.63 -8.83
C ASP A 139 -18.42 -6.95 -10.30
N HIS A 140 -17.27 -6.50 -10.80
CA HIS A 140 -16.90 -6.58 -12.22
C HIS A 140 -15.57 -7.30 -12.48
N CYS A 141 -15.02 -7.98 -11.46
CA CYS A 141 -13.72 -8.63 -11.58
C CYS A 141 -13.73 -9.66 -12.72
N SER A 142 -12.81 -9.48 -13.68
CA SER A 142 -12.70 -10.29 -14.87
C SER A 142 -11.27 -10.23 -15.41
N PHE A 143 -10.87 -11.25 -16.17
CA PHE A 143 -9.52 -11.32 -16.73
C PHE A 143 -9.16 -10.09 -17.59
N LEU A 144 -10.09 -9.62 -18.43
CA LEU A 144 -9.87 -8.45 -19.28
C LEU A 144 -9.72 -7.16 -18.46
N LEU A 145 -10.48 -7.02 -17.38
CA LEU A 145 -10.36 -5.89 -16.47
C LEU A 145 -8.99 -5.91 -15.76
N ASP A 146 -8.56 -7.08 -15.29
CA ASP A 146 -7.25 -7.23 -14.62
C ASP A 146 -6.10 -6.87 -15.57
N LEU A 147 -6.15 -7.35 -16.81
CA LEU A 147 -5.16 -6.98 -17.84
C LEU A 147 -5.14 -5.47 -18.09
N LYS A 148 -6.31 -4.83 -18.17
CA LYS A 148 -6.42 -3.37 -18.28
C LYS A 148 -5.79 -2.66 -17.07
N ILE A 149 -6.03 -3.14 -15.86
CA ILE A 149 -5.45 -2.55 -14.64
C ILE A 149 -3.92 -2.70 -14.65
N VAL A 150 -3.37 -3.83 -15.11
CA VAL A 150 -1.92 -4.02 -15.25
C VAL A 150 -1.33 -2.97 -16.19
N LEU A 151 -1.90 -2.80 -17.39
CA LEU A 151 -1.41 -1.82 -18.37
C LEU A 151 -1.48 -0.39 -17.84
N LEU A 152 -2.58 -0.02 -17.18
CA LEU A 152 -2.73 1.29 -16.55
C LEU A 152 -1.75 1.50 -15.40
N THR A 153 -1.46 0.45 -14.62
CA THR A 153 -0.48 0.50 -13.53
C THR A 153 0.92 0.75 -14.07
N ILE A 154 1.33 0.01 -15.12
CA ILE A 154 2.60 0.21 -15.81
C ILE A 154 2.71 1.66 -16.28
N LYS A 155 1.69 2.17 -17.00
CA LYS A 155 1.65 3.57 -17.45
C LYS A 155 1.86 4.55 -16.30
N LYS A 156 1.18 4.37 -15.17
CA LYS A 156 1.30 5.27 -14.01
C LYS A 156 2.67 5.24 -13.34
N VAL A 157 3.30 4.08 -13.25
CA VAL A 157 4.66 3.95 -12.67
C VAL A 157 5.68 4.70 -13.53
N PHE A 158 5.56 4.63 -14.86
CA PHE A 158 6.48 5.33 -15.77
C PHE A 158 6.23 6.84 -15.87
N ILE A 159 4.96 7.29 -15.92
CA ILE A 159 4.62 8.71 -16.08
C ILE A 159 4.70 9.48 -14.75
N ARG A 160 4.82 8.80 -13.60
CA ARG A 160 4.84 9.39 -12.24
C ARG A 160 3.62 10.28 -11.92
N GLU A 161 2.50 10.07 -12.61
CA GLU A 161 1.25 10.80 -12.37
C GLU A 161 0.69 10.50 -10.97
N GLY A 162 0.42 11.58 -10.20
CA GLY A 162 -0.26 11.49 -8.90
C GLY A 162 0.61 11.03 -7.72
N ILE A 163 1.95 11.12 -7.83
CA ILE A 163 2.88 10.86 -6.71
C ILE A 163 3.06 12.10 -5.81
N SER A 164 2.71 13.30 -6.30
CA SER A 164 2.72 14.54 -5.50
C SER A 164 1.37 15.24 -5.52
N SER A 165 0.58 15.09 -4.46
CA SER A 165 -0.34 16.14 -4.03
C SER A 165 0.46 17.13 -3.18
N ASN A 166 0.62 18.34 -3.68
CA ASN A 166 1.41 19.44 -3.07
C ASN A 166 0.86 19.94 -1.71
N ASN A 167 0.00 19.21 -0.99
CA ASN A 167 -0.55 19.68 0.29
C ASN A 167 -0.89 18.62 1.37
N SER A 168 -0.58 17.33 1.18
CA SER A 168 -0.50 16.38 2.30
C SER A 168 0.20 15.10 1.85
N ILE A 169 1.21 14.67 2.60
CA ILE A 169 2.03 13.47 2.32
C ILE A 169 1.20 12.18 2.54
N THR A 170 0.04 12.29 3.18
CA THR A 170 -0.86 11.20 3.56
C THR A 170 -2.31 11.68 3.51
N MET A 171 -3.23 10.86 2.94
CA MET A 171 -4.67 11.12 3.12
C MET A 171 -4.99 11.05 4.62
N GLU A 172 -5.91 11.91 5.05
CA GLU A 172 -6.47 11.85 6.40
C GLU A 172 -7.00 10.44 6.72
N PRO A 173 -6.85 9.96 7.96
CA PRO A 173 -7.42 8.69 8.36
C PRO A 173 -8.93 8.62 8.06
N PHE A 174 -9.39 7.47 7.58
CA PHE A 174 -10.83 7.22 7.43
C PHE A 174 -11.51 7.19 8.80
N THR A 175 -12.59 7.95 8.96
CA THR A 175 -13.35 8.09 10.22
C THR A 175 -14.75 7.47 10.15
N GLY A 176 -15.11 6.85 9.02
CA GLY A 176 -16.46 6.31 8.76
C GLY A 176 -17.31 7.22 7.88
N ASN A 177 -17.07 8.55 7.94
CA ASN A 177 -17.93 9.56 7.32
C ASN A 177 -17.23 10.41 6.24
N ASN A 178 -15.90 10.31 6.11
CA ASN A 178 -15.09 11.07 5.15
C ASN A 178 -14.70 10.27 3.90
#